data_AF-A0A2D9E8Z3-F1
#
_entry.id   AF-A0A2D9E8Z3-F1
#
_cell.length_a   1.000
_cell.length_b   1.000
_cell.length_c   1.000
_cell.angle_alpha   90.00
_cell.angle_beta   90.00
_cell.angle_gamma   90.00
#
_symmetry.space_group_name_H-M   'P 1'
#
loop_
_entity.id
_entity.type
_entity.pdbx_description
1 polymer ?
#
loop_
_entity_poly.entity_id
_entity_poly.type
_entity_poly.pdbx_seq_one_letter_code
_entity_poly.pdbx_strand_id
1 'polypeptide(L)'
;MLIEQIERLEEQIDQKRDESTPPEEIPIPPPPETPPNLPVVETIPCNQVTTFKGEKMYDVSYKVELGNATGTTPVLFDASNVPDRFIVYYDNRIVIDTDYIGSRDFNSGGPQRGQFNLSITNKIEPITGKKYPDRSIPNTDSFGYPYVKTPSANAGEFSTSFNKNKADVTTAIVRVFAPTEDTYWEFSMGCPPNSNN
;
A
#
# COMPACT_ATOMS: atom_id res chain seq x y z
N MET A 1 -33.79 -57.93 -20.73
CA MET A 1 -32.55 -57.89 -19.93
C MET A 1 -31.52 -56.89 -20.42
N LEU A 2 -30.92 -57.01 -21.62
CA LEU A 2 -29.88 -56.05 -22.05
C LEU A 2 -30.45 -54.66 -22.44
N ILE A 3 -31.63 -54.63 -23.04
CA ILE A 3 -32.29 -53.37 -23.48
C ILE A 3 -32.77 -52.56 -22.26
N GLU A 4 -33.40 -53.21 -21.29
CA GLU A 4 -33.83 -52.57 -20.03
C GLU A 4 -32.65 -52.03 -19.19
N GLN A 5 -31.45 -52.61 -19.35
CA GLN A 5 -30.23 -52.10 -18.71
C GLN A 5 -29.71 -50.81 -19.39
N ILE A 6 -29.89 -50.68 -20.70
CA ILE A 6 -29.49 -49.49 -21.46
C ILE A 6 -30.43 -48.33 -21.17
N GLU A 7 -31.74 -48.56 -21.16
CA GLU A 7 -32.73 -47.50 -20.86
C GLU A 7 -32.53 -46.94 -19.43
N ARG A 8 -32.22 -47.80 -18.45
CA ARG A 8 -31.88 -47.34 -17.09
C ARG A 8 -30.56 -46.57 -17.00
N LEU A 9 -29.62 -46.83 -17.89
CA LEU A 9 -28.33 -46.13 -17.94
C LEU A 9 -28.49 -44.74 -18.56
N GLU A 10 -29.32 -44.62 -19.61
CA GLU A 10 -29.62 -43.33 -20.25
C GLU A 10 -30.36 -42.39 -19.29
N GLU A 11 -31.34 -42.90 -18.55
CA GLU A 11 -32.09 -42.12 -17.54
C GLU A 11 -31.17 -41.60 -16.42
N GLN A 12 -30.17 -42.39 -16.00
CA GLN A 12 -29.18 -41.96 -14.99
C GLN A 12 -28.17 -40.93 -15.51
N ILE A 13 -27.86 -40.94 -16.81
CA ILE A 13 -26.93 -39.99 -17.43
C ILE A 13 -27.60 -38.63 -17.58
N ASP A 14 -28.88 -38.58 -17.95
CA ASP A 14 -29.63 -37.34 -18.05
C ASP A 14 -29.85 -36.70 -16.67
N GLN A 15 -30.15 -37.50 -15.64
CA GLN A 15 -30.26 -37.01 -14.26
C GLN A 15 -28.98 -36.35 -13.75
N LYS A 16 -27.81 -36.89 -14.11
CA LYS A 16 -26.50 -36.33 -13.73
C LYS A 16 -26.12 -35.07 -14.51
N ARG A 17 -26.71 -34.86 -15.69
CA ARG A 17 -26.46 -33.67 -16.50
C ARG A 17 -27.24 -32.46 -15.96
N ASP A 18 -28.42 -32.68 -15.41
CA ASP A 18 -29.23 -31.62 -14.78
C ASP A 18 -28.75 -31.25 -13.36
N GLU A 19 -27.93 -32.09 -12.72
CA GLU A 19 -27.38 -31.84 -11.37
C GLU A 19 -26.05 -31.05 -11.40
N SER A 20 -25.51 -30.71 -12.57
CA SER A 20 -24.37 -29.77 -12.64
C SER A 20 -24.89 -28.35 -12.42
N THR A 21 -24.98 -27.94 -11.16
CA THR A 21 -25.16 -26.52 -10.81
C THR A 21 -24.11 -25.69 -11.56
N PRO A 22 -24.49 -24.58 -12.20
CA PRO A 22 -23.53 -23.64 -12.78
C PRO A 22 -22.47 -23.31 -11.74
N PRO A 23 -21.19 -23.14 -12.11
CA PRO A 23 -20.19 -22.67 -11.17
C PRO A 23 -20.72 -21.38 -10.56
N GLU A 24 -20.91 -21.39 -9.24
CA GLU A 24 -21.28 -20.22 -8.48
C GLU A 24 -20.26 -19.13 -8.84
N GLU A 25 -20.72 -18.05 -9.49
CA GLU A 25 -19.86 -16.91 -9.76
C GLU A 25 -19.34 -16.43 -8.41
N ILE A 26 -18.06 -16.70 -8.13
CA ILE A 26 -17.41 -16.17 -6.94
C ILE A 26 -17.54 -14.64 -7.06
N PRO A 27 -18.25 -13.97 -6.14
CA PRO A 27 -18.39 -12.53 -6.19
C PRO A 27 -16.98 -11.94 -6.25
N ILE A 28 -16.70 -11.20 -7.32
CA ILE A 28 -15.47 -10.43 -7.42
C ILE A 28 -15.47 -9.55 -6.17
N PRO A 29 -14.47 -9.64 -5.27
CA PRO A 29 -14.44 -8.78 -4.11
C PRO A 29 -14.54 -7.33 -4.60
N PRO A 30 -15.35 -6.49 -3.93
CA PRO A 30 -15.40 -5.08 -4.30
C PRO A 30 -13.95 -4.54 -4.35
N PRO A 31 -13.66 -3.58 -5.25
CA PRO A 31 -12.38 -2.88 -5.22
C PRO A 31 -12.08 -2.50 -3.77
N PRO A 32 -10.85 -2.70 -3.26
CA PRO A 32 -10.52 -2.42 -1.87
C PRO A 32 -11.12 -1.06 -1.52
N GLU A 33 -12.05 -1.10 -0.56
CA GLU A 33 -12.86 0.06 -0.21
C GLU A 33 -11.91 1.23 0.00
N THR A 34 -12.27 2.38 -0.60
CA THR A 34 -11.60 3.67 -0.38
C THR A 34 -11.21 3.76 1.09
N PRO A 35 -9.94 4.06 1.43
CA PRO A 35 -9.47 4.01 2.81
C PRO A 35 -10.46 4.74 3.72
N PRO A 36 -10.82 4.18 4.89
CA PRO A 36 -11.71 4.84 5.83
C PRO A 36 -11.21 6.26 6.03
N ASN A 37 -12.14 7.22 5.97
CA ASN A 37 -11.93 8.66 6.03
C ASN A 37 -11.10 9.03 7.28
N LEU A 38 -9.78 8.92 7.16
CA LEU A 38 -8.81 9.30 8.17
C LEU A 38 -8.76 10.83 8.17
N PRO A 39 -8.65 11.46 9.35
CA PRO A 39 -8.54 12.91 9.41
C PRO A 39 -7.28 13.33 8.65
N VAL A 40 -7.48 13.93 7.48
CA VAL A 40 -6.42 14.64 6.74
C VAL A 40 -6.00 15.80 7.64
N VAL A 41 -4.76 15.73 8.16
CA VAL A 41 -4.33 16.61 9.24
C VAL A 41 -3.89 17.97 8.70
N GLU A 42 -3.19 17.99 7.57
CA GLU A 42 -2.58 19.22 7.04
C GLU A 42 -2.61 19.25 5.51
N THR A 43 -2.83 20.45 4.96
CA THR A 43 -2.79 20.72 3.52
C THR A 43 -1.48 21.42 3.17
N ILE A 44 -0.76 20.86 2.21
CA ILE A 44 0.62 21.24 1.87
C ILE A 44 0.68 21.64 0.39
N PRO A 45 1.22 22.80 0.03
CA PRO A 45 1.49 23.14 -1.36
C PRO A 45 2.52 22.18 -1.98
N CYS A 46 2.38 21.83 -3.26
CA CYS A 46 3.45 21.17 -3.99
C CYS A 46 4.76 22.00 -3.99
N ASN A 47 5.89 21.33 -4.18
CA ASN A 47 7.26 21.84 -4.00
C ASN A 47 7.62 22.27 -2.56
N GLN A 48 6.80 21.93 -1.56
CA GLN A 48 7.17 22.09 -0.15
C GLN A 48 7.71 20.77 0.41
N VAL A 49 8.69 20.89 1.31
CA VAL A 49 9.20 19.78 2.11
C VAL A 49 8.40 19.72 3.40
N THR A 50 7.95 18.51 3.74
CA THR A 50 7.25 18.21 4.98
C THR A 50 8.18 17.36 5.82
N THR A 51 8.42 17.78 7.06
CA THR A 51 9.35 17.12 7.98
C THR A 51 8.64 16.82 9.29
N PHE A 52 8.86 15.62 9.83
CA PHE A 52 8.43 15.26 11.17
C PHE A 52 9.55 14.55 11.91
N LYS A 53 9.73 14.90 13.18
CA LYS A 53 10.63 14.22 14.11
C LYS A 53 9.96 14.08 15.46
N GLY A 54 9.87 12.87 15.99
CA GLY A 54 9.31 12.68 17.32
C GLY A 54 8.83 11.27 17.60
N GLU A 55 7.75 11.19 18.38
CA GLU A 55 7.14 9.91 18.75
C GLU A 55 6.57 9.17 17.51
N LYS A 56 6.38 7.86 17.67
CA LYS A 56 5.75 7.01 16.66
C LYS A 56 4.40 7.56 16.20
N MET A 57 4.15 7.48 14.89
CA MET A 57 2.92 7.96 14.26
C MET A 57 2.40 6.89 13.29
N TYR A 58 1.27 6.27 13.62
CA TYR A 58 0.70 5.16 12.86
C TYR A 58 -0.83 5.19 12.99
N ASP A 59 -1.56 5.85 12.11
CA ASP A 59 -1.23 6.44 10.81
C ASP A 59 -1.53 7.94 10.72
N VAL A 60 -0.90 8.65 9.79
CA VAL A 60 -1.18 10.08 9.51
C VAL A 60 -1.35 10.33 8.02
N SER A 61 -2.18 11.33 7.69
CA SER A 61 -2.49 11.71 6.31
C SER A 61 -2.24 13.20 6.05
N TYR A 62 -1.56 13.48 4.95
CA TYR A 62 -1.30 14.81 4.41
C TYR A 62 -1.94 14.97 3.04
N LYS A 63 -2.49 16.15 2.75
CA LYS A 63 -3.04 16.48 1.43
C LYS A 63 -2.12 17.44 0.72
N VAL A 64 -1.58 17.02 -0.42
CA VAL A 64 -0.72 17.85 -1.27
C VAL A 64 -1.56 18.51 -2.37
N GLU A 65 -1.49 19.83 -2.47
CA GLU A 65 -2.13 20.61 -3.53
C GLU A 65 -1.22 20.62 -4.78
N LEU A 66 -1.67 19.98 -5.86
CA LEU A 66 -0.96 19.84 -7.13
C LEU A 66 -1.43 20.83 -8.20
N GLY A 67 -2.58 21.46 -7.99
CA GLY A 67 -3.20 22.37 -8.96
C GLY A 67 -3.74 21.66 -10.22
N ASN A 68 -4.07 22.45 -11.24
CA ASN A 68 -4.76 21.97 -12.44
C ASN A 68 -3.81 21.49 -13.54
N ALA A 69 -2.50 21.75 -13.42
CA ALA A 69 -1.51 21.26 -14.37
C ALA A 69 -1.52 19.71 -14.42
N THR A 70 -1.07 19.14 -15.54
CA THR A 70 -0.91 17.69 -15.72
C THR A 70 0.52 17.40 -16.14
N GLY A 71 1.01 16.20 -15.84
CA GLY A 71 2.38 15.80 -16.15
C GLY A 71 3.00 14.95 -15.05
N THR A 72 4.32 14.72 -15.17
CA THR A 72 5.07 13.92 -14.20
C THR A 72 5.31 14.73 -12.92
N THR A 73 4.82 14.22 -11.80
CA THR A 73 5.06 14.75 -10.45
C THR A 73 6.21 13.97 -9.81
N PRO A 74 7.39 14.59 -9.59
CA PRO A 74 8.46 13.95 -8.83
C PRO A 74 8.10 13.89 -7.34
N VAL A 75 8.54 12.83 -6.66
CA VAL A 75 8.33 12.65 -5.23
C VAL A 75 9.63 12.17 -4.60
N LEU A 76 9.99 12.78 -3.48
CA LEU A 76 11.12 12.40 -2.65
C LEU A 76 10.61 12.00 -1.27
N PHE A 77 11.11 10.89 -0.77
CA PHE A 77 10.91 10.43 0.60
C PHE A 77 12.26 10.24 1.26
N ASP A 78 12.30 10.48 2.55
CA ASP A 78 13.41 10.14 3.42
C ASP A 78 12.84 9.64 4.75
N ALA A 79 13.07 8.37 5.09
CA ALA A 79 12.75 7.82 6.42
C ALA A 79 13.94 7.92 7.39
N SER A 80 15.02 8.58 6.97
CA SER A 80 16.31 8.56 7.65
C SER A 80 16.70 7.12 8.01
N ASN A 81 17.12 6.88 9.25
CA ASN A 81 17.55 5.56 9.69
C ASN A 81 16.43 4.69 10.27
N VAL A 82 15.22 5.22 10.50
CA VAL A 82 14.14 4.51 11.20
C VAL A 82 13.10 4.01 10.19
N PRO A 83 12.49 2.81 10.35
CA PRO A 83 11.61 2.28 9.32
C PRO A 83 10.29 3.01 9.24
N ASP A 84 10.07 3.73 8.14
CA ASP A 84 8.81 4.38 7.82
C ASP A 84 8.31 3.93 6.44
N ARG A 85 6.99 3.97 6.22
CA ARG A 85 6.36 3.66 4.94
C ARG A 85 5.51 4.83 4.48
N PHE A 86 5.60 5.15 3.20
CA PHE A 86 4.83 6.20 2.56
C PHE A 86 3.96 5.60 1.47
N ILE A 87 2.69 5.99 1.46
CA ILE A 87 1.74 5.58 0.42
C ILE A 87 1.11 6.82 -0.17
N VAL A 88 1.27 7.02 -1.47
CA VAL A 88 0.68 8.14 -2.21
C VAL A 88 -0.57 7.66 -2.93
N TYR A 89 -1.67 8.34 -2.65
CA TYR A 89 -2.94 8.19 -3.34
C TYR A 89 -3.14 9.39 -4.27
N TYR A 90 -3.46 9.10 -5.52
CA TYR A 90 -3.90 10.09 -6.49
C TYR A 90 -5.14 9.53 -7.19
N ASP A 91 -6.20 10.34 -7.28
CA ASP A 91 -7.48 9.89 -7.86
C ASP A 91 -8.01 8.60 -7.19
N ASN A 92 -7.91 8.54 -5.86
CA ASN A 92 -8.28 7.39 -5.02
C ASN A 92 -7.57 6.07 -5.35
N ARG A 93 -6.45 6.11 -6.06
CA ARG A 93 -5.62 4.94 -6.37
C ARG A 93 -4.23 5.12 -5.80
N ILE A 94 -3.65 4.02 -5.34
CA ILE A 94 -2.24 4.00 -4.93
C ILE A 94 -1.39 4.16 -6.18
N VAL A 95 -0.61 5.24 -6.22
CA VAL A 95 0.36 5.50 -7.29
C VAL A 95 1.80 5.22 -6.85
N ILE A 96 2.07 5.31 -5.54
CA ILE A 96 3.37 4.97 -4.95
C ILE A 96 3.12 4.26 -3.61
N ASP A 97 3.88 3.21 -3.36
CA ASP A 97 4.04 2.57 -2.06
C ASP A 97 5.51 2.23 -1.88
N THR A 98 6.14 2.79 -0.85
CA THR A 98 7.58 2.59 -0.63
C THR A 98 7.90 1.22 -0.02
N ASP A 99 6.89 0.48 0.47
CA ASP A 99 7.05 -0.44 1.60
C ASP A 99 7.75 0.27 2.78
N TYR A 100 8.24 -0.46 3.79
CA TYR A 100 9.10 0.15 4.81
C TYR A 100 10.49 0.40 4.23
N ILE A 101 10.94 1.66 4.30
CA ILE A 101 12.30 2.08 3.96
C ILE A 101 13.00 2.60 5.22
N GLY A 102 14.31 2.42 5.33
CA GLY A 102 15.10 2.85 6.49
C GLY A 102 16.44 2.12 6.59
N SER A 103 17.03 2.10 7.79
CA SER A 103 18.30 1.40 8.04
C SER A 103 18.14 -0.12 7.91
N ARG A 104 19.16 -0.75 7.34
CA ARG A 104 19.29 -2.22 7.26
C ARG A 104 19.30 -2.89 8.64
N ASP A 105 19.61 -2.14 9.70
CA ASP A 105 19.66 -2.66 11.06
C ASP A 105 18.29 -3.12 11.56
N PHE A 106 17.21 -2.56 11.02
CA PHE A 106 15.83 -2.97 11.28
C PHE A 106 15.31 -4.03 10.32
N ASN A 107 16.08 -4.37 9.28
CA ASN A 107 15.71 -5.44 8.36
C ASN A 107 15.93 -6.82 8.99
N SER A 108 15.40 -7.88 8.37
CA SER A 108 15.54 -9.25 8.85
C SER A 108 17.02 -9.62 9.07
N GLY A 109 17.36 -10.12 10.26
CA GLY A 109 18.74 -10.43 10.66
C GLY A 109 19.55 -9.25 11.21
N GLY A 110 19.05 -8.03 11.14
CA GLY A 110 19.69 -6.85 11.69
C GLY A 110 19.55 -6.72 13.22
N PRO A 111 20.46 -6.00 13.89
CA PRO A 111 20.49 -5.88 15.36
C PRO A 111 19.27 -5.16 15.96
N GLN A 112 18.58 -4.31 15.19
CA GLN A 112 17.40 -3.55 15.62
C GLN A 112 16.08 -4.17 15.14
N ARG A 113 16.12 -5.32 14.45
CA ARG A 113 14.92 -6.02 13.97
C ARG A 113 13.88 -6.26 15.07
N GLY A 114 14.33 -6.65 16.26
CA GLY A 114 13.45 -6.86 17.41
C GLY A 114 12.67 -5.61 17.81
N GLN A 115 13.29 -4.43 17.76
CA GLN A 115 12.63 -3.15 18.07
C GLN A 115 11.54 -2.82 17.05
N PHE A 116 11.82 -3.01 15.75
CA PHE A 116 10.81 -2.80 14.71
C PHE A 116 9.64 -3.80 14.81
N ASN A 117 9.93 -5.07 15.08
CA ASN A 117 8.88 -6.08 15.28
C ASN A 117 7.94 -5.70 16.44
N LEU A 118 8.50 -5.25 17.57
CA LEU A 118 7.72 -4.77 18.70
C LEU A 118 6.87 -3.54 18.34
N SER A 119 7.43 -2.61 17.57
CA SER A 119 6.77 -1.35 17.21
C SER A 119 5.57 -1.54 16.27
N ILE A 120 5.64 -2.56 15.39
CA ILE A 120 4.61 -2.83 14.38
C ILE A 120 3.64 -3.96 14.77
N THR A 121 3.89 -4.69 15.85
CA THR A 121 2.99 -5.76 16.32
C THR A 121 1.57 -5.23 16.56
N ASN A 122 0.56 -5.97 16.09
CA ASN A 122 -0.87 -5.64 16.11
C ASN A 122 -1.28 -4.41 15.28
N LYS A 123 -0.36 -3.77 14.55
CA LYS A 123 -0.71 -2.71 13.60
C LYS A 123 -1.37 -3.30 12.36
N ILE A 124 -2.34 -2.58 11.81
CA ILE A 124 -3.06 -2.97 10.59
C ILE A 124 -2.21 -2.56 9.38
N GLU A 125 -1.88 -3.53 8.54
CA GLU A 125 -1.23 -3.29 7.27
C GLU A 125 -2.20 -2.57 6.31
N PRO A 126 -1.79 -1.42 5.73
CA PRO A 126 -2.72 -0.50 5.09
C PRO A 126 -3.31 -0.95 3.75
N ILE A 127 -2.81 -2.03 3.14
CA ILE A 127 -3.28 -2.51 1.83
C ILE A 127 -4.23 -3.69 1.98
N THR A 128 -3.87 -4.66 2.80
CA THR A 128 -4.56 -5.93 3.00
C THR A 128 -5.55 -5.89 4.17
N GLY A 129 -5.43 -4.90 5.07
CA GLY A 129 -6.24 -4.79 6.29
C GLY A 129 -5.92 -5.82 7.37
N LYS A 130 -4.90 -6.67 7.15
CA LYS A 130 -4.45 -7.69 8.11
C LYS A 130 -3.55 -7.08 9.16
N LYS A 131 -3.41 -7.73 10.32
CA LYS A 131 -2.51 -7.27 11.39
C LYS A 131 -1.15 -7.93 11.28
N TYR A 132 -0.09 -7.21 11.63
CA TYR A 132 1.22 -7.82 11.81
C TYR A 132 1.33 -8.54 13.17
N PRO A 133 2.07 -9.65 13.25
CA PRO A 133 2.64 -10.38 12.13
C PRO A 133 1.60 -11.26 11.40
N ASP A 134 1.66 -11.30 10.08
CA ASP A 134 0.87 -12.23 9.25
C ASP A 134 1.64 -12.57 7.97
N ARG A 135 1.94 -13.86 7.76
CA ARG A 135 2.72 -14.38 6.64
C ARG A 135 2.01 -14.30 5.28
N SER A 136 0.72 -14.02 5.28
CA SER A 136 -0.06 -13.82 4.07
C SER A 136 -0.05 -12.38 3.57
N ILE A 137 0.55 -11.45 4.33
CA ILE A 137 0.85 -10.10 3.88
C ILE A 137 2.09 -10.17 2.96
N PRO A 138 2.03 -9.59 1.74
CA PRO A 138 3.20 -9.51 0.85
C PRO A 138 4.40 -8.81 1.50
N ASN A 139 5.61 -9.08 1.00
CA ASN A 139 6.85 -8.45 1.47
C ASN A 139 7.11 -8.60 2.98
N THR A 140 6.66 -9.71 3.57
CA THR A 140 6.98 -10.09 4.95
C THR A 140 8.02 -11.19 5.01
N ASP A 141 8.76 -11.24 6.12
CA ASP A 141 9.68 -12.31 6.43
C ASP A 141 8.94 -13.60 6.84
N SER A 142 9.70 -14.66 7.10
CA SER A 142 9.15 -15.95 7.53
C SER A 142 8.40 -15.90 8.88
N PHE A 143 8.41 -14.78 9.59
CA PHE A 143 7.63 -14.57 10.81
C PHE A 143 6.41 -13.67 10.59
N GLY A 144 6.19 -13.15 9.39
CA GLY A 144 5.06 -12.29 9.05
C GLY A 144 5.29 -10.80 9.36
N TYR A 145 6.53 -10.38 9.62
CA TYR A 145 6.89 -8.96 9.77
C TYR A 145 7.42 -8.39 8.47
N PRO A 146 7.13 -7.13 8.10
CA PRO A 146 7.52 -6.59 6.80
C PRO A 146 9.04 -6.42 6.72
N TYR A 147 9.61 -6.57 5.52
CA TYR A 147 11.01 -6.23 5.28
C TYR A 147 11.22 -4.72 5.35
N VAL A 148 12.41 -4.30 5.79
CA VAL A 148 12.86 -2.91 5.72
C VAL A 148 13.86 -2.80 4.58
N LYS A 149 13.54 -1.99 3.57
CA LYS A 149 14.42 -1.75 2.43
C LYS A 149 15.38 -0.61 2.73
N THR A 150 16.60 -0.72 2.22
CA THR A 150 17.60 0.36 2.27
C THR A 150 17.89 0.80 0.84
N PRO A 151 17.04 1.68 0.27
CA PRO A 151 17.08 2.02 -1.15
C PRO A 151 18.32 2.83 -1.57
N SER A 152 18.99 3.48 -0.63
CA SER A 152 20.08 4.44 -0.84
C SER A 152 21.22 4.18 0.15
N ALA A 153 22.41 4.72 -0.15
CA ALA A 153 23.54 4.72 0.78
C ALA A 153 23.25 5.56 2.04
N ASN A 154 22.45 6.62 1.86
CA ASN A 154 21.80 7.34 2.95
C ASN A 154 20.48 6.59 3.20
N ALA A 155 20.44 5.77 4.25
CA ALA A 155 19.26 4.97 4.57
C ALA A 155 17.98 5.82 4.50
N GLY A 156 16.87 5.20 4.08
CA GLY A 156 15.57 5.86 4.01
C GLY A 156 15.33 6.76 2.80
N GLU A 157 16.35 7.24 2.08
CA GLU A 157 16.14 8.09 0.90
C GLU A 157 15.60 7.30 -0.31
N PHE A 158 14.44 7.71 -0.82
CA PHE A 158 13.81 7.11 -2.00
C PHE A 158 13.23 8.19 -2.92
N SER A 159 13.63 8.19 -4.19
CA SER A 159 13.13 9.10 -5.22
C SER A 159 12.33 8.33 -6.28
N THR A 160 11.17 8.87 -6.63
CA THR A 160 10.29 8.32 -7.68
C THR A 160 9.42 9.41 -8.29
N SER A 161 8.48 9.04 -9.15
CA SER A 161 7.48 9.96 -9.70
C SER A 161 6.21 9.21 -10.07
N PHE A 162 5.12 9.94 -10.23
CA PHE A 162 3.90 9.44 -10.86
C PHE A 162 3.37 10.43 -11.90
N ASN A 163 2.55 9.96 -12.84
CA ASN A 163 1.91 10.82 -13.83
C ASN A 163 0.57 11.34 -13.30
N LYS A 164 0.46 12.65 -13.10
CA LYS A 164 -0.81 13.34 -12.86
C LYS A 164 -1.50 13.60 -14.20
N ASN A 165 -2.46 12.75 -14.54
CA ASN A 165 -3.11 12.74 -15.85
C ASN A 165 -4.50 13.42 -15.89
N LYS A 166 -4.99 13.93 -14.75
CA LYS A 166 -6.30 14.60 -14.65
C LYS A 166 -6.16 16.02 -14.11
N ALA A 167 -6.68 16.99 -14.85
CA ALA A 167 -6.62 18.41 -14.49
C ALA A 167 -7.59 18.79 -13.35
N ASP A 168 -8.71 18.07 -13.23
CA ASP A 168 -9.75 18.25 -12.21
C ASP A 168 -9.43 17.57 -10.87
N VAL A 169 -8.49 16.62 -10.85
CA VAL A 169 -7.94 16.06 -9.61
C VAL A 169 -6.74 16.91 -9.18
N THR A 170 -7.00 17.91 -8.34
CA THR A 170 -6.01 18.93 -7.95
C THR A 170 -5.18 18.57 -6.73
N THR A 171 -5.40 17.40 -6.13
CA THR A 171 -4.73 16.98 -4.90
C THR A 171 -4.25 15.53 -4.97
N ALA A 172 -3.27 15.21 -4.14
CA ALA A 172 -2.87 13.85 -3.79
C ALA A 172 -2.84 13.71 -2.26
N ILE A 173 -3.01 12.49 -1.75
CA ILE A 173 -2.90 12.18 -0.33
C ILE A 173 -1.63 11.38 -0.09
N VAL A 174 -0.82 11.79 0.88
CA VAL A 174 0.33 11.03 1.36
C VAL A 174 -0.02 10.48 2.73
N ARG A 175 0.00 9.15 2.89
CA ARG A 175 -0.13 8.47 4.18
C ARG A 175 1.23 8.03 4.67
N VAL A 176 1.54 8.31 5.93
CA VAL A 176 2.80 7.92 6.58
C VAL A 176 2.54 6.95 7.72
N PHE A 177 3.34 5.88 7.76
CA PHE A 177 3.28 4.83 8.76
C PHE A 177 4.66 4.68 9.41
N ALA A 178 4.81 5.31 10.56
CA ALA A 178 6.05 5.41 11.33
C ALA A 178 5.89 4.72 12.70
N PRO A 179 5.95 3.38 12.77
CA PRO A 179 5.62 2.64 13.99
C PRO A 179 6.67 2.75 15.09
N THR A 180 7.92 3.04 14.73
CA THR A 180 9.08 3.00 15.63
C THR A 180 9.28 4.35 16.31
N GLU A 181 9.73 4.32 17.56
CA GLU A 181 10.06 5.53 18.32
C GLU A 181 11.23 6.27 17.69
N ASP A 182 11.33 7.58 17.97
CA ASP A 182 12.32 8.49 17.38
C ASP A 182 12.30 8.50 15.85
N THR A 183 11.13 8.25 15.25
CA THR A 183 10.95 8.38 13.80
C THR A 183 11.33 9.79 13.36
N TYR A 184 11.99 9.84 12.21
CA TYR A 184 12.37 11.07 11.55
C TYR A 184 12.20 10.87 10.07
N TRP A 185 11.23 11.55 9.49
CA TRP A 185 10.97 11.47 8.07
C TRP A 185 10.77 12.83 7.44
N GLU A 186 11.07 12.85 6.15
CA GLU A 186 10.78 13.94 5.25
C GLU A 186 10.10 13.42 3.99
N PHE A 187 9.20 14.20 3.42
CA PHE A 187 8.79 14.00 2.04
C PHE A 187 8.58 15.33 1.33
N SER A 188 8.76 15.32 0.01
CA SER A 188 8.36 16.43 -0.85
C SER A 188 7.74 15.90 -2.13
N MET A 189 6.78 16.64 -2.65
CA MET A 189 6.07 16.28 -3.87
C MET A 189 6.05 17.49 -4.79
N GLY A 190 6.60 17.33 -5.99
CA GLY A 190 6.75 18.41 -6.96
C GLY A 190 5.41 18.81 -7.58
N CYS A 191 5.31 20.07 -7.99
CA CYS A 191 4.20 20.47 -8.84
C CYS A 191 4.35 19.80 -10.23
N PRO A 192 3.26 19.31 -10.83
CA PRO A 192 3.29 18.88 -12.22
C PRO A 192 3.76 20.05 -13.11
N PRO A 193 4.61 19.81 -14.12
CA PRO A 193 4.98 20.86 -15.05
C PRO A 193 3.73 21.36 -15.78
N ASN A 194 3.63 22.68 -16.03
CA ASN A 194 2.59 23.19 -16.92
C ASN A 194 2.75 22.50 -18.27
N SER A 195 1.72 21.80 -18.74
CA SER A 195 1.72 21.07 -20.01
C SER A 195 1.59 22.03 -21.20
N ASN A 196 2.45 23.03 -21.31
CA ASN A 196 2.53 23.94 -22.43
C ASN A 196 3.94 23.87 -23.01
N ASN A 197 4.12 23.01 -24.02
CA ASN A 197 5.17 23.17 -25.01
C ASN A 197 4.51 23.20 -26.38
#